data_AF-A0A7V9SUL9-F1
#
_entry.id   AF-A0A7V9SUL9-F1
#
_cell.length_a   1.000
_cell.length_b   1.000
_cell.length_c   1.000
_cell.angle_alpha   90.00
_cell.angle_beta   90.00
_cell.angle_gamma   90.00
#
_symmetry.space_group_name_H-M   'P 1'
#
loop_
_entity.id
_entity.type
_entity.pdbx_description
1 polymer ?
#
loop_
_entity_poly.entity_id
_entity_poly.type
_entity_poly.pdbx_seq_one_letter_code
_entity_poly.pdbx_strand_id
1 'polypeptide(L)'
;MATKEELYSTPAIRLASATRPAFVLIAVVGAVVGVTADWQPGAILMIGGVAGALVAQLVVGIVAYRRAMRTPWPDVPPVVDDDWD
;
A
#
# COMPACT_ATOMS: atom_id res chain seq x y z
N MET A 1 2.82 -8.08 18.31
CA MET A 1 2.11 -7.22 17.34
C MET A 1 2.91 -5.95 17.15
N ALA A 2 3.47 -5.70 15.97
CA ALA A 2 4.12 -4.42 15.68
C ALA A 2 3.06 -3.31 15.67
N THR A 3 3.20 -2.32 16.56
CA THR A 3 2.32 -1.16 16.62
C THR A 3 2.45 -0.35 15.33
N LYS A 4 1.38 0.33 14.91
CA LYS A 4 1.33 1.12 13.65
C LYS A 4 2.53 2.07 13.52
N GLU A 5 3.06 2.55 14.63
CA GLU A 5 4.23 3.42 14.75
C GLU A 5 5.53 2.76 14.24
N GLU A 6 5.74 1.46 14.45
CA GLU A 6 6.90 0.73 13.92
C GLU A 6 6.80 0.48 12.42
N LEU A 7 5.59 0.42 11.86
CA LEU A 7 5.39 0.29 10.42
C LEU A 7 5.82 1.58 9.72
N TYR A 8 5.49 2.73 10.31
CA TYR A 8 5.90 4.04 9.83
C TYR A 8 7.37 4.40 10.12
N SER A 9 8.14 3.60 10.87
CA SER A 9 9.57 3.87 11.05
C SER A 9 10.45 3.35 9.91
N THR A 10 9.90 2.47 9.06
CA THR A 10 10.65 1.92 7.92
C THR A 10 10.76 2.97 6.81
N PRO A 11 11.96 3.37 6.36
CA PRO A 11 12.13 4.44 5.38
C PRO A 11 11.38 4.16 4.08
N ALA A 12 11.32 2.88 3.66
CA ALA A 12 10.56 2.44 2.49
C ALA A 12 9.04 2.66 2.64
N ILE A 13 8.47 2.46 3.83
CA ILE A 13 7.03 2.64 4.09
C ILE A 13 6.70 4.13 4.20
N ARG A 14 7.57 4.93 4.83
CA ARG A 14 7.42 6.41 4.85
C ARG A 14 7.44 6.98 3.45
N LEU A 15 8.41 6.56 2.64
CA LEU A 15 8.53 7.03 1.27
C LEU A 15 7.31 6.61 0.42
N ALA A 16 6.88 5.34 0.51
CA ALA A 16 5.73 4.83 -0.25
C ALA A 16 4.39 5.46 0.19
N SER A 17 4.19 5.66 1.50
CA SER A 17 2.99 6.33 2.02
C SER A 17 2.96 7.82 1.70
N ALA A 18 4.11 8.51 1.71
CA ALA A 18 4.22 9.92 1.33
C ALA A 18 4.11 10.15 -0.18
N THR A 19 4.51 9.20 -1.02
CA THR A 19 4.42 9.31 -2.49
C THR A 19 3.05 8.95 -3.05
N ARG A 20 2.27 8.12 -2.34
CA ARG A 20 0.89 7.78 -2.74
C ARG A 20 0.00 9.00 -3.04
N PRO A 21 -0.11 10.05 -2.19
CA PRO A 21 -0.93 11.21 -2.52
C PRO A 21 -0.41 11.97 -3.75
N ALA A 22 0.90 11.97 -4.01
CA ALA A 22 1.47 12.58 -5.20
C ALA A 22 1.01 11.85 -6.48
N PHE A 23 1.01 10.53 -6.49
CA PHE A 23 0.51 9.75 -7.63
C PHE A 23 -1.00 9.90 -7.84
N VAL A 24 -1.78 10.00 -6.77
CA VAL A 24 -3.22 10.32 -6.86
C VAL A 24 -3.43 11.72 -7.45
N LEU A 25 -2.65 12.71 -7.02
CA LEU A 25 -2.71 14.06 -7.60
C LEU A 25 -2.35 14.07 -9.08
N ILE A 26 -1.30 13.34 -9.48
CA ILE A 26 -0.93 13.17 -10.89
C ILE A 26 -2.08 12.53 -11.67
N ALA A 27 -2.75 11.53 -11.09
CA ALA A 27 -3.89 10.87 -11.72
C ALA A 27 -5.05 11.85 -11.96
N VAL A 28 -5.40 12.64 -10.92
CA VAL A 28 -6.48 13.64 -10.97
C VAL A 28 -6.15 14.75 -11.97
N VAL A 29 -4.93 15.29 -11.94
CA VAL A 29 -4.50 16.32 -12.90
C VAL A 29 -4.52 15.77 -14.31
N GLY A 30 -4.01 14.56 -14.53
CA GLY A 30 -4.06 13.89 -15.83
C GLY A 30 -5.49 13.71 -16.33
N ALA A 31 -6.41 13.28 -15.46
CA ALA A 31 -7.83 13.14 -15.80
C ALA A 31 -8.47 14.48 -16.17
N VAL A 32 -8.25 15.53 -15.36
CA VAL A 32 -8.81 16.86 -15.62
C VAL A 32 -8.29 17.39 -16.95
N VAL A 33 -6.96 17.43 -17.14
CA VAL A 33 -6.36 17.97 -18.37
C VAL A 33 -6.74 17.13 -19.58
N GLY A 34 -6.74 15.79 -19.45
CA GLY A 34 -7.12 14.88 -20.53
C GLY A 34 -8.57 15.09 -20.98
N VAL A 35 -9.50 15.33 -20.05
CA VAL A 35 -10.92 15.56 -20.35
C VAL A 35 -11.16 16.98 -20.87
N THR A 36 -10.52 18.00 -20.28
CA THR A 36 -10.82 19.41 -20.63
C THR A 36 -10.11 19.87 -21.90
N ALA A 37 -8.92 19.33 -22.18
CA ALA A 37 -8.11 19.75 -23.32
C ALA A 37 -8.07 18.70 -24.44
N ASP A 38 -8.83 17.61 -24.31
CA ASP A 38 -8.80 16.42 -25.19
C ASP A 38 -7.36 15.97 -25.49
N TRP A 39 -6.50 16.08 -24.48
CA TRP A 39 -5.06 15.98 -24.63
C TRP A 39 -4.58 14.58 -24.25
N GLN A 40 -4.09 13.85 -25.24
CA GLN A 40 -3.62 12.46 -25.11
C GLN A 40 -2.60 12.23 -23.97
N PRO A 41 -1.61 13.13 -23.76
CA PRO A 41 -0.71 13.05 -22.61
C PRO A 41 -1.40 13.15 -21.24
N GLY A 42 -2.55 13.83 -21.15
CA GLY A 42 -3.37 13.87 -19.93
C GLY A 42 -3.87 12.48 -19.53
N ALA A 43 -4.34 11.69 -20.49
CA ALA A 43 -4.75 10.31 -20.25
C ALA A 43 -3.57 9.42 -19.80
N ILE A 44 -2.38 9.63 -20.37
CA ILE A 44 -1.16 8.91 -19.96
C ILE A 44 -0.79 9.26 -18.51
N LEU A 45 -0.86 10.54 -18.14
CA LEU A 45 -0.63 10.98 -16.75
C LEU A 45 -1.66 10.38 -15.80
N MET A 46 -2.93 10.28 -16.22
CA MET A 46 -3.98 9.62 -15.45
C MET A 46 -3.61 8.16 -15.15
N ILE A 47 -3.29 7.39 -16.19
CA ILE A 47 -2.93 5.97 -16.09
C ILE A 47 -1.66 5.80 -15.25
N GLY A 48 -0.64 6.63 -15.49
CA GLY A 48 0.62 6.61 -14.74
C GLY A 48 0.43 6.93 -13.26
N GLY A 49 -0.42 7.91 -12.93
CA GLY A 49 -0.78 8.24 -11.56
C GLY A 49 -1.51 7.10 -10.85
N VAL A 50 -2.49 6.47 -11.50
CA VAL A 50 -3.19 5.30 -10.94
C VAL A 50 -2.23 4.13 -10.72
N ALA A 51 -1.42 3.79 -11.74
CA ALA A 51 -0.44 2.72 -11.65
C ALA A 51 0.58 2.98 -10.53
N GLY A 52 1.12 4.20 -10.43
CA GLY A 52 2.06 4.58 -9.39
C GLY A 52 1.45 4.50 -7.98
N ALA A 53 0.19 4.93 -7.81
CA ALA A 53 -0.51 4.81 -6.54
C ALA A 53 -0.73 3.33 -6.14
N LEU A 54 -1.05 2.47 -7.10
CA LEU A 54 -1.22 1.04 -6.90
C LEU A 54 0.11 0.38 -6.49
N VAL A 55 1.20 0.68 -7.20
CA VAL A 55 2.54 0.16 -6.89
C VAL A 55 2.98 0.59 -5.49
N ALA A 56 2.79 1.86 -5.13
CA ALA A 56 3.10 2.36 -3.78
C ALA A 56 2.33 1.57 -2.70
N GLN A 57 1.05 1.27 -2.95
CA GLN A 57 0.24 0.46 -2.04
C GLN A 57 0.75 -0.99 -1.93
N LEU A 58 1.12 -1.61 -3.06
CA LEU A 58 1.68 -2.96 -3.07
C LEU A 58 3.00 -3.03 -2.29
N VAL A 59 3.88 -2.04 -2.45
CA VAL A 59 5.16 -1.99 -1.72
C VAL A 59 4.92 -1.99 -0.21
N VAL A 60 4.00 -1.15 0.28
CA VAL A 60 3.65 -1.13 1.71
C VAL A 60 3.12 -2.49 2.16
N GLY A 61 2.22 -3.09 1.38
CA GLY A 61 1.67 -4.42 1.67
C GLY A 61 2.73 -5.52 1.73
N ILE A 62 3.65 -5.57 0.77
CA ILE A 62 4.73 -6.57 0.69
C ILE A 62 5.69 -6.42 1.88
N VAL A 63 6.08 -5.19 2.23
CA VAL A 63 6.98 -4.97 3.36
C VAL A 63 6.30 -5.34 4.68
N ALA A 64 5.04 -4.96 4.87
CA ALA A 64 4.26 -5.34 6.04
C ALA A 64 4.12 -6.87 6.15
N TYR A 65 3.79 -7.54 5.05
CA TYR A 65 3.66 -9.00 4.98
C TYR A 65 4.96 -9.72 5.32
N ARG A 66 6.08 -9.32 4.70
CA ARG A 66 7.40 -9.92 4.98
C ARG A 66 7.80 -9.75 6.44
N ARG A 67 7.46 -8.63 7.06
CA ARG A 67 7.75 -8.39 8.49
C ARG A 67 6.86 -9.26 9.38
N ALA A 68 5.57 -9.39 9.06
CA ALA A 68 4.66 -10.28 9.77
C ALA A 68 5.17 -11.73 9.73
N MET A 69 5.60 -12.22 8.56
CA MET A 69 6.12 -13.59 8.41
C MET A 69 7.49 -13.84 9.08
N ARG A 70 8.26 -12.79 9.37
CA ARG A 70 9.50 -12.90 10.15
C ARG A 70 9.27 -12.80 11.66
N THR A 71 8.06 -12.45 12.07
CA THR A 71 7.74 -12.37 13.50
C THR A 71 7.54 -13.79 14.02
N PRO A 72 8.20 -14.17 15.13
CA PRO A 72 7.97 -15.47 15.74
C PRO A 72 6.47 -15.62 16.02
N TRP A 73 5.89 -16.74 15.60
CA TRP A 73 4.52 -17.04 15.95
C TRP A 73 4.44 -17.15 17.47
N PRO A 74 3.46 -16.49 18.11
CA PRO A 74 3.24 -16.67 19.54
C PRO A 74 2.99 -18.14 19.80
N ASP A 75 3.61 -18.70 20.84
CA ASP A 75 3.29 -20.05 21.31
C ASP A 75 1.86 -20.04 21.82
N VAL A 76 0.94 -20.53 20.99
CA VAL A 76 -0.46 -20.72 21.37
C VAL A 76 -0.56 -22.15 21.91
N PRO A 77 -1.10 -22.34 23.13
CA PRO A 77 -1.40 -23.67 23.64
C PRO A 77 -2.27 -24.42 22.63
N PRO A 78 -2.04 -25.72 22.42
CA PRO A 78 -2.92 -26.51 21.57
C PRO A 78 -4.36 -26.35 22.06
N VAL A 79 -5.29 -26.09 21.14
CA VAL A 79 -6.71 -26.07 21.45
C VAL A 79 -7.07 -27.47 21.90
N VAL A 80 -7.32 -27.64 23.19
CA VAL A 80 -7.85 -28.87 23.74
C VAL A 80 -9.35 -28.77 23.50
N ASP A 81 -9.81 -29.28 22.37
CA ASP A 81 -11.24 -29.51 22.13
C ASP A 81 -11.64 -30.70 23.03
N ASP A 82 -11.93 -30.41 24.31
CA ASP A 82 -12.56 -31.35 25.25
C ASP A 82 -14.08 -31.48 24.98
N ASP A 83 -14.54 -30.98 23.84
CA ASP A 83 -15.94 -30.81 23.45
C ASP A 83 -16.47 -31.98 22.60
N TRP A 84 -15.67 -33.04 22.42
CA TRP A 84 -16.00 -34.23 21.61
C TRP A 84 -16.53 -35.42 22.44
N ASP A 85 -17.27 -35.17 23.52
CA ASP A 85 -18.05 -36.17 24.27
C ASP A 85 -19.57 -36.01 24.06
#